data_AF-A0A961HK59-F1
#
_entry.id   AF-A0A961HK59-F1
#
_cell.length_a   1.000
_cell.length_b   1.000
_cell.length_c   1.000
_cell.angle_alpha   90.00
_cell.angle_beta   90.00
_cell.angle_gamma   90.00
#
_symmetry.space_group_name_H-M   'P 1'
#
loop_
_entity.id
_entity.type
_entity.pdbx_description
1 polymer ?
#
loop_
_entity_poly.entity_id
_entity_poly.type
_entity_poly.pdbx_seq_one_letter_code
_entity_poly.pdbx_strand_id
1 'polypeptide(L)'
;MMKIPRRWPVTEAEVDALGPYKGRAPDRTLTPEQLRDRRRHALHVTLCETFDLSAEVGAICSPLAEQMTAELRYPERMRRLVDDVAMATEDVVSLAVSLLADRNAARDGLRSPRLTRDLARRPKAPTMTPEVITSGRWAADLTEYAGAVAPALADLLGRAMWPENDRLRGQLSASERVVTALRGLDGAAQALSRQIPRNATYEAAERRRDERQAERERAEAAAQREALEVLGVAW
;
A
#
# COMPACT_ATOMS: atom_id res chain seq x y z
N MET A 1 37.88 -26.17 -3.96
CA MET A 1 36.97 -25.24 -4.64
C MET A 1 35.56 -25.82 -4.58
N MET A 2 34.79 -25.47 -3.55
CA MET A 2 33.54 -26.15 -3.21
C MET A 2 32.40 -25.64 -4.10
N LYS A 3 31.81 -26.52 -4.91
CA LYS A 3 30.64 -26.19 -5.74
C LYS A 3 29.43 -26.04 -4.84
N ILE A 4 29.08 -24.80 -4.49
CA ILE A 4 27.87 -24.50 -3.71
C ILE A 4 26.65 -24.79 -4.59
N PRO A 5 25.73 -25.68 -4.18
CA PRO A 5 24.59 -26.07 -4.99
C PRO A 5 23.64 -24.89 -5.25
N ARG A 6 23.07 -24.83 -6.45
CA ARG A 6 22.04 -23.86 -6.88
C ARG A 6 20.66 -24.13 -6.24
N ARG A 7 20.62 -24.75 -5.06
CA ARG A 7 19.39 -25.33 -4.51
C ARG A 7 18.89 -24.46 -3.35
N TRP A 8 17.64 -24.04 -3.49
CA TRP A 8 16.78 -23.62 -2.39
C TRP A 8 15.89 -24.82 -2.02
N PRO A 9 15.36 -24.94 -0.79
CA PRO A 9 15.77 -24.22 0.42
C PRO A 9 17.11 -24.74 0.96
N VAL A 10 17.81 -23.90 1.72
CA VAL A 10 18.94 -24.30 2.56
C VAL A 10 18.37 -24.90 3.85
N THR A 11 18.82 -26.08 4.26
CA THR A 11 18.35 -26.75 5.49
C THR A 11 18.86 -26.07 6.75
N GLU A 12 18.22 -26.28 7.90
CA GLU A 12 18.62 -25.70 9.20
C GLU A 12 20.03 -26.16 9.64
N ALA A 13 20.38 -27.43 9.37
CA ALA A 13 21.72 -27.96 9.57
C ALA A 13 22.76 -27.36 8.60
N GLU A 14 22.35 -26.97 7.38
CA GLU A 14 23.20 -26.17 6.50
C GLU A 14 23.32 -24.75 7.04
N VAL A 15 22.24 -24.09 7.48
CA VAL A 15 22.27 -22.77 8.13
C VAL A 15 23.30 -22.70 9.28
N ASP A 16 23.31 -23.70 10.17
CA ASP A 16 24.29 -23.82 11.26
C ASP A 16 25.73 -24.15 10.80
N ALA A 17 25.88 -24.92 9.71
CA ALA A 17 27.19 -25.28 9.16
C ALA A 17 27.88 -24.16 8.34
N LEU A 18 27.19 -23.05 8.05
CA LEU A 18 27.64 -22.04 7.08
C LEU A 18 28.55 -20.94 7.65
N GLY A 19 28.92 -21.00 8.93
CA GLY A 19 29.76 -20.00 9.60
C GLY A 19 29.06 -18.64 9.73
N PRO A 20 29.70 -17.62 10.35
CA PRO A 20 29.07 -16.33 10.58
C PRO A 20 28.69 -15.68 9.24
N TYR A 21 27.38 -15.47 9.05
CA TYR A 21 26.80 -14.81 7.89
C TYR A 21 27.43 -13.43 7.68
N LYS A 22 28.07 -13.21 6.52
CA LYS A 22 28.42 -11.87 6.04
C LYS A 22 27.22 -11.34 5.26
N GLY A 23 26.44 -10.47 5.89
CA GLY A 23 25.27 -9.81 5.32
C GLY A 23 24.69 -8.81 6.31
N ARG A 24 23.89 -7.86 5.83
CA ARG A 24 23.32 -6.83 6.71
C ARG A 24 22.11 -7.38 7.45
N ALA A 25 22.37 -7.91 8.65
CA ALA A 25 21.37 -8.50 9.54
C ALA A 25 20.21 -7.53 9.83
N PRO A 26 18.99 -8.05 10.05
CA PRO A 26 17.87 -7.23 10.50
C PRO A 26 18.16 -6.65 11.88
N ASP A 27 17.93 -5.34 12.00
CA ASP A 27 17.95 -4.66 13.29
C ASP A 27 16.60 -4.89 13.99
N ARG A 28 16.58 -5.88 14.87
CA ARG A 28 15.37 -6.28 15.62
C ARG A 28 15.00 -5.29 16.72
N THR A 29 15.79 -4.25 16.96
CA THR A 29 15.45 -3.20 17.94
C THR A 29 14.53 -2.14 17.34
N LEU A 30 14.45 -2.04 16.01
CA LEU A 30 13.62 -1.06 15.33
C LEU A 30 12.15 -1.48 15.35
N THR A 31 11.28 -0.52 15.66
CA THR A 31 9.82 -0.73 15.59
C THR A 31 9.34 -0.72 14.13
N PRO A 32 8.15 -1.28 13.84
CA PRO A 32 7.56 -1.22 12.49
C PRO A 32 7.44 0.20 11.94
N GLU A 33 7.10 1.17 12.76
CA GLU A 33 7.00 2.59 12.39
C GLU A 33 8.37 3.16 12.01
N GLN A 34 9.42 2.84 12.76
CA GLN A 34 10.78 3.26 12.45
C GLN A 34 11.28 2.62 11.14
N LEU A 35 10.98 1.35 10.90
CA LEU A 35 11.31 0.68 9.64
C LEU A 35 10.59 1.34 8.45
N ARG A 36 9.30 1.68 8.62
CA ARG A 36 8.49 2.41 7.62
C ARG A 36 9.08 3.79 7.33
N ASP A 37 9.43 4.55 8.36
CA ASP A 37 10.02 5.88 8.23
C ASP A 37 11.37 5.83 7.48
N ARG A 38 12.24 4.91 7.88
CA ARG A 38 13.52 4.67 7.20
C ARG A 38 13.32 4.30 5.73
N ARG A 39 12.37 3.42 5.44
CA ARG A 39 12.05 2.99 4.08
C ARG A 39 11.63 4.17 3.20
N ARG A 40 10.80 5.08 3.72
CA ARG A 40 10.35 6.32 3.06
C ARG A 40 11.49 7.32 2.83
N HIS A 41 12.48 7.35 3.71
CA HIS A 41 13.71 8.14 3.56
C HIS A 41 14.78 7.44 2.69
N ALA A 42 14.41 6.40 1.95
CA ALA A 42 15.31 5.58 1.12
C ALA A 42 16.49 4.96 1.90
N LEU A 43 16.43 4.94 3.23
CA LEU A 43 17.41 4.27 4.07
C LEU A 43 17.26 2.76 3.93
N HIS A 44 18.35 2.06 4.21
CA HIS A 44 18.36 0.60 4.17
C HIS A 44 17.50 0.03 5.30
N VAL A 45 16.72 -0.99 4.94
CA VAL A 45 15.80 -1.74 5.80
C VAL A 45 15.92 -3.23 5.45
N THR A 46 16.12 -4.06 6.47
CA THR A 46 16.05 -5.52 6.35
C THR A 46 14.84 -6.01 7.13
N LEU A 47 13.88 -6.61 6.43
CA LEU A 47 12.70 -7.25 7.02
C LEU A 47 13.05 -8.67 7.46
N CYS A 48 12.35 -9.16 8.49
CA CYS A 48 12.53 -10.48 9.05
C CYS A 48 11.18 -11.09 9.49
N GLU A 49 11.22 -12.16 10.28
CA GLU A 49 10.05 -12.89 10.79
C GLU A 49 9.03 -12.05 11.55
N THR A 50 9.44 -10.91 12.10
CA THR A 50 8.55 -10.01 12.85
C THR A 50 7.75 -9.07 11.95
N PHE A 51 8.03 -9.05 10.65
CA PHE A 51 7.32 -8.20 9.70
C PHE A 51 5.93 -8.78 9.38
N ASP A 52 4.89 -7.99 9.63
CA ASP A 52 3.51 -8.30 9.27
C ASP A 52 3.04 -7.38 8.15
N LEU A 53 2.81 -7.96 6.96
CA LEU A 53 2.33 -7.23 5.80
C LEU A 53 0.92 -6.65 5.99
N SER A 54 0.05 -7.36 6.71
CA SER A 54 -1.31 -6.89 7.01
C SER A 54 -1.25 -5.63 7.86
N ALA A 55 -0.51 -5.69 8.97
CA ALA A 55 -0.32 -4.54 9.85
C ALA A 55 0.35 -3.38 9.12
N GLU A 56 1.33 -3.66 8.25
CA GLU A 56 2.01 -2.65 7.45
C GLU A 56 1.05 -1.92 6.49
N VAL A 57 0.23 -2.65 5.75
CA VAL A 57 -0.75 -2.08 4.81
C VAL A 57 -1.81 -1.27 5.56
N GLY A 58 -2.34 -1.79 6.67
CA GLY A 58 -3.30 -1.07 7.52
C GLY A 58 -2.74 0.24 8.06
N ALA A 59 -1.51 0.23 8.57
CA ALA A 59 -0.86 1.44 9.07
C ALA A 59 -0.54 2.48 7.97
N ILE A 60 -0.47 2.09 6.69
CA ILE A 60 -0.36 3.03 5.57
C ILE A 60 -1.74 3.55 5.16
N CYS A 61 -2.73 2.66 5.01
CA CYS A 61 -3.99 2.98 4.34
C CYS A 61 -5.04 3.57 5.28
N SER A 62 -5.15 3.07 6.52
CA SER A 62 -6.20 3.49 7.45
C SER A 62 -6.20 4.99 7.74
N PRO A 63 -5.04 5.63 8.03
CA PRO A 63 -5.03 7.08 8.27
C PRO A 63 -5.47 7.88 7.04
N LEU A 64 -5.21 7.39 5.83
CA LEU A 64 -5.62 8.06 4.59
C LEU A 64 -7.11 7.94 4.34
N ALA A 65 -7.70 6.78 4.62
CA ALA A 65 -9.14 6.57 4.53
C ALA A 65 -9.91 7.43 5.56
N GLU A 66 -9.40 7.49 6.79
CA GLU A 66 -9.94 8.35 7.85
C GLU A 66 -9.85 9.83 7.45
N GLN A 67 -8.68 10.28 6.99
CA GLN A 67 -8.48 11.66 6.55
C GLN A 67 -9.41 12.02 5.38
N MET A 68 -9.52 11.13 4.39
CA MET A 68 -10.34 11.34 3.21
C MET A 68 -11.83 11.46 3.55
N THR A 69 -12.35 10.60 4.43
CA THR A 69 -13.75 10.65 4.87
C THR A 69 -14.05 11.83 5.80
N ALA A 70 -13.06 12.31 6.55
CA ALA A 70 -13.20 13.47 7.42
C ALA A 70 -13.12 14.81 6.68
N GLU A 71 -12.22 14.94 5.70
CA GLU A 71 -11.89 16.23 5.08
C GLU A 71 -12.66 16.52 3.78
N LEU A 72 -13.06 15.48 3.03
CA LEU A 72 -13.65 15.65 1.70
C LEU A 72 -15.17 15.56 1.71
N ARG A 73 -15.82 16.48 1.01
CA ARG A 73 -17.25 16.40 0.69
C ARG A 73 -17.49 15.41 -0.46
N TYR A 74 -16.54 15.29 -1.38
CA TYR A 74 -16.63 14.44 -2.57
C TYR A 74 -15.45 13.46 -2.68
N PRO A 75 -15.36 12.44 -1.79
CA PRO A 75 -14.25 11.47 -1.79
C PRO A 75 -14.06 10.72 -3.12
N GLU A 76 -15.12 10.56 -3.91
CA GLU A 76 -15.10 9.92 -5.22
C GLU A 76 -14.14 10.60 -6.22
N ARG A 77 -13.86 11.90 -6.03
CA ARG A 77 -12.85 12.64 -6.82
C ARG A 77 -11.45 12.00 -6.68
N MET A 78 -11.20 11.29 -5.57
CA MET A 78 -9.93 10.59 -5.26
C MET A 78 -9.83 9.17 -5.79
N ARG A 79 -10.86 8.68 -6.50
CA ARG A 79 -10.90 7.32 -7.03
C ARG A 79 -9.61 6.87 -7.69
N ARG A 80 -9.06 7.66 -8.62
CA ARG A 80 -7.83 7.31 -9.33
C ARG A 80 -6.65 7.06 -8.38
N LEU A 81 -6.49 7.89 -7.35
CA LEU A 81 -5.38 7.75 -6.39
C LEU A 81 -5.61 6.58 -5.42
N VAL A 82 -6.87 6.28 -5.09
CA VAL A 82 -7.21 5.06 -4.33
C VAL A 82 -6.95 3.81 -5.18
N ASP A 83 -7.27 3.84 -6.47
CA ASP A 83 -6.96 2.77 -7.42
C ASP A 83 -5.43 2.57 -7.55
N ASP A 84 -4.64 3.65 -7.59
CA ASP A 84 -3.17 3.59 -7.60
C ASP A 84 -2.62 2.92 -6.32
N VAL A 85 -3.19 3.22 -5.14
CA VAL A 85 -2.83 2.56 -3.86
C VAL A 85 -3.24 1.09 -3.85
N ALA A 86 -4.42 0.77 -4.36
CA ALA A 86 -4.91 -0.61 -4.47
C ALA A 86 -4.00 -1.43 -5.40
N MET A 87 -3.62 -0.87 -6.55
CA MET A 87 -2.69 -1.49 -7.50
C MET A 87 -1.31 -1.71 -6.89
N ALA A 88 -0.76 -0.72 -6.17
CA ALA A 88 0.52 -0.89 -5.49
C ALA A 88 0.46 -1.95 -4.37
N THR A 89 -0.69 -2.10 -3.70
CA THR A 89 -0.92 -3.18 -2.73
C THR A 89 -0.99 -4.54 -3.41
N GLU A 90 -1.67 -4.63 -4.56
CA GLU A 90 -1.70 -5.83 -5.40
C GLU A 90 -0.29 -6.24 -5.85
N ASP A 91 0.56 -5.30 -6.25
CA ASP A 91 1.94 -5.57 -6.63
C ASP A 91 2.75 -6.20 -5.47
N VAL A 92 2.57 -5.70 -4.24
CA VAL A 92 3.22 -6.26 -3.05
C VAL A 92 2.72 -7.69 -2.77
N VAL A 93 1.41 -7.92 -2.81
CA VAL A 93 0.82 -9.26 -2.57
C VAL A 93 1.21 -10.23 -3.69
N SER A 94 1.19 -9.79 -4.95
CA SER A 94 1.61 -10.56 -6.13
C SER A 94 3.08 -10.99 -6.02
N LEU A 95 3.96 -10.08 -5.56
CA LEU A 95 5.35 -10.40 -5.27
C LEU A 95 5.48 -11.41 -4.14
N ALA A 96 4.74 -11.24 -3.04
CA ALA A 96 4.75 -12.17 -1.91
C ALA A 96 4.32 -13.58 -2.33
N VAL A 97 3.23 -13.71 -3.08
CA VAL A 97 2.77 -14.99 -3.65
C VAL A 97 3.85 -15.60 -4.54
N SER A 98 4.51 -14.80 -5.37
CA SER A 98 5.59 -15.27 -6.25
C SER A 98 6.79 -15.81 -5.47
N LEU A 99 7.18 -15.14 -4.37
CA LEU A 99 8.25 -15.59 -3.47
C LEU A 99 7.89 -16.89 -2.76
N LEU A 100 6.64 -17.02 -2.31
CA LEU A 100 6.14 -18.25 -1.69
C LEU A 100 6.08 -19.41 -2.68
N ALA A 101 5.67 -19.15 -3.91
CA ALA A 101 5.66 -20.13 -4.99
C ALA A 101 7.08 -20.62 -5.31
N ASP A 102 8.07 -19.71 -5.38
CA ASP A 102 9.47 -20.06 -5.56
C ASP A 102 9.98 -20.95 -4.43
N ARG A 103 9.65 -20.61 -3.17
CA ARG A 103 10.02 -21.40 -1.99
C ARG A 103 9.45 -22.81 -2.08
N ASN A 104 8.17 -22.94 -2.41
CA ASN A 104 7.50 -24.23 -2.49
C ASN A 104 8.05 -25.07 -3.66
N ALA A 105 8.25 -24.46 -4.84
CA ALA A 105 8.85 -25.12 -6.00
C ALA A 105 10.21 -25.73 -5.66
N ALA A 106 11.03 -24.95 -4.97
CA ALA A 106 12.36 -25.33 -4.56
C ALA A 106 12.36 -26.46 -3.50
N ARG A 107 11.45 -26.38 -2.51
CA ARG A 107 11.23 -27.46 -1.52
C ARG A 107 10.82 -28.76 -2.19
N ASP A 108 9.90 -28.67 -3.16
CA ASP A 108 9.29 -29.82 -3.83
C ASP A 108 10.15 -30.32 -5.03
N GLY A 109 11.32 -29.71 -5.26
CA GLY A 109 12.27 -30.10 -6.31
C GLY A 109 11.79 -29.82 -7.74
N LEU A 110 10.81 -28.93 -7.90
CA LEU A 110 10.22 -28.58 -9.19
C LEU A 110 11.22 -27.77 -10.03
N ARG A 111 11.38 -28.17 -11.30
CA ARG A 111 12.39 -27.59 -12.20
C ARG A 111 11.99 -26.25 -12.83
N SER A 112 10.71 -25.85 -12.76
CA SER A 112 10.22 -24.63 -13.41
C SER A 112 9.57 -23.65 -12.43
N PRO A 113 10.36 -22.75 -11.82
CA PRO A 113 9.84 -21.71 -10.93
C PRO A 113 8.79 -20.80 -11.59
N ARG A 114 8.91 -20.55 -12.90
CA ARG A 114 7.96 -19.72 -13.65
C ARG A 114 6.56 -20.34 -13.67
N LEU A 115 6.45 -21.62 -14.04
CA LEU A 115 5.17 -22.32 -14.05
C LEU A 115 4.55 -22.39 -12.65
N THR A 116 5.38 -22.56 -11.60
CA THR A 116 4.86 -22.58 -10.23
C THR A 116 4.32 -21.22 -9.79
N ARG A 117 4.92 -20.11 -10.22
CA ARG A 117 4.39 -18.75 -9.97
C ARG A 117 3.09 -18.50 -10.70
N ASP A 118 3.00 -18.90 -11.98
CA ASP A 118 1.81 -18.67 -12.80
C ASP A 118 0.60 -19.48 -12.28
N LEU A 119 0.85 -20.67 -11.73
CA LEU A 119 -0.16 -21.52 -11.12
C LEU A 119 -0.42 -21.20 -9.63
N ALA A 120 0.35 -20.29 -9.04
CA ALA A 120 0.18 -19.94 -7.64
C ALA A 120 -1.18 -19.29 -7.43
N ARG A 121 -2.00 -19.90 -6.57
CA ARG A 121 -3.33 -19.37 -6.25
C ARG A 121 -3.19 -18.02 -5.56
N ARG A 122 -3.63 -16.97 -6.23
CA ARG A 122 -3.64 -15.60 -5.69
C ARG A 122 -4.93 -15.38 -4.89
N PRO A 123 -4.87 -14.64 -3.77
CA PRO A 123 -6.09 -14.11 -3.17
C PRO A 123 -6.80 -13.22 -4.18
N LYS A 124 -8.14 -13.18 -4.13
CA LYS A 124 -8.91 -12.31 -5.02
C LYS A 124 -8.73 -10.86 -4.58
N ALA A 125 -8.25 -10.00 -5.47
CA ALA A 125 -8.10 -8.58 -5.18
C ALA A 125 -9.47 -7.93 -4.91
N PRO A 126 -9.57 -7.03 -3.91
CA PRO A 126 -10.79 -6.28 -3.64
C PRO A 126 -11.10 -5.33 -4.80
N THR A 127 -12.38 -5.09 -5.05
CA THR A 127 -12.83 -4.19 -6.12
C THR A 127 -13.13 -2.80 -5.51
N MET A 128 -12.46 -1.77 -6.01
CA MET A 128 -12.64 -0.38 -5.56
C MET A 128 -13.92 0.23 -6.18
N THR A 129 -15.09 -0.12 -5.62
CA THR A 129 -16.35 0.50 -6.04
C THR A 129 -16.49 1.91 -5.46
N PRO A 130 -17.31 2.79 -6.07
CA PRO A 130 -17.55 4.14 -5.54
C PRO A 130 -17.97 4.14 -4.06
N GLU A 131 -18.81 3.19 -3.64
CA GLU A 131 -19.32 3.06 -2.28
C GLU A 131 -18.21 2.67 -1.29
N VAL A 132 -17.30 1.79 -1.72
CA VAL A 132 -16.14 1.37 -0.91
C VAL A 132 -15.16 2.54 -0.75
N ILE A 133 -15.00 3.36 -1.78
CA ILE A 133 -14.16 4.57 -1.75
C ILE A 133 -14.77 5.62 -0.80
N THR A 134 -16.05 5.94 -0.97
CA THR A 134 -16.71 7.00 -0.17
C THR A 134 -16.87 6.64 1.29
N SER A 135 -17.07 5.37 1.62
CA SER A 135 -17.13 4.89 3.00
C SER A 135 -15.76 4.78 3.69
N GLY A 136 -14.65 4.88 2.94
CA GLY A 136 -13.30 4.63 3.48
C GLY A 136 -12.99 3.15 3.72
N ARG A 137 -13.92 2.23 3.45
CA ARG A 137 -13.77 0.79 3.71
C ARG A 137 -12.62 0.15 2.92
N TRP A 138 -12.21 0.75 1.79
CA TRP A 138 -11.10 0.28 0.97
C TRP A 138 -9.82 0.00 1.78
N ALA A 139 -9.51 0.78 2.83
CA ALA A 139 -8.32 0.53 3.65
C ALA A 139 -8.40 -0.79 4.42
N ALA A 140 -9.57 -1.13 4.96
CA ALA A 140 -9.82 -2.39 5.63
C ALA A 140 -9.78 -3.58 4.64
N ASP A 141 -10.40 -3.42 3.47
CA ASP A 141 -10.43 -4.46 2.44
C ASP A 141 -9.01 -4.76 1.91
N LEU A 142 -8.16 -3.74 1.72
CA LEU A 142 -6.75 -3.91 1.33
C LEU A 142 -5.91 -4.55 2.44
N THR A 143 -6.20 -4.21 3.70
CA THR A 143 -5.54 -4.82 4.87
C THR A 143 -5.86 -6.31 4.95
N GLU A 144 -7.14 -6.69 4.83
CA GLU A 144 -7.57 -8.08 4.80
C GLU A 144 -6.95 -8.85 3.62
N TYR A 145 -6.92 -8.23 2.44
CA TYR A 145 -6.29 -8.79 1.25
C TYR A 145 -4.80 -9.10 1.47
N ALA A 146 -4.05 -8.19 2.09
CA ALA A 146 -2.67 -8.41 2.49
C ALA A 146 -2.50 -9.49 3.57
N GLY A 147 -3.45 -9.56 4.51
CA GLY A 147 -3.50 -10.57 5.57
C GLY A 147 -3.54 -12.00 5.07
N ALA A 148 -4.10 -12.24 3.87
CA ALA A 148 -4.15 -13.57 3.26
C ALA A 148 -2.77 -14.21 3.01
N VAL A 149 -1.71 -13.39 2.86
CA VAL A 149 -0.34 -13.86 2.61
C VAL A 149 0.65 -13.50 3.73
N ALA A 150 0.26 -12.65 4.68
CA ALA A 150 1.16 -12.08 5.68
C ALA A 150 1.89 -13.13 6.54
N PRO A 151 1.24 -14.15 7.13
CA PRO A 151 1.93 -15.12 7.98
C PRO A 151 2.97 -15.96 7.21
N ALA A 152 2.62 -16.37 5.99
CA ALA A 152 3.51 -17.16 5.15
C ALA A 152 4.71 -16.33 4.67
N LEU A 153 4.50 -15.04 4.38
CA LEU A 153 5.57 -14.12 4.03
C LEU A 153 6.51 -13.89 5.21
N ALA A 154 5.99 -13.69 6.42
CA ALA A 154 6.80 -13.54 7.63
C ALA A 154 7.70 -14.76 7.87
N ASP A 155 7.15 -15.98 7.79
CA ASP A 155 7.93 -17.22 7.89
C ASP A 155 8.99 -17.33 6.77
N LEU A 156 8.68 -16.89 5.54
CA LEU A 156 9.66 -16.84 4.46
C LEU A 156 10.80 -15.86 4.79
N LEU A 157 10.48 -14.66 5.30
CA LEU A 157 11.47 -13.64 5.63
C LEU A 157 12.37 -14.05 6.79
N GLY A 158 11.84 -14.77 7.78
CA GLY A 158 12.63 -15.32 8.90
C GLY A 158 13.71 -16.32 8.47
N ARG A 159 13.49 -17.01 7.35
CA ARG A 159 14.41 -18.01 6.79
C ARG A 159 15.19 -17.48 5.58
N ALA A 160 14.91 -16.25 5.15
CA ALA A 160 15.52 -15.69 3.95
C ALA A 160 16.99 -15.31 4.19
N MET A 161 17.79 -15.41 3.13
CA MET A 161 19.13 -14.83 3.16
C MET A 161 19.04 -13.31 3.29
N TRP A 162 19.85 -12.74 4.17
CA TRP A 162 19.92 -11.30 4.37
C TRP A 162 20.55 -10.57 3.17
N PRO A 163 20.31 -9.25 3.04
CA PRO A 163 20.97 -8.41 2.05
C PRO A 163 22.49 -8.56 2.06
N GLU A 164 23.10 -8.34 0.90
CA GLU A 164 24.56 -8.39 0.69
C GLU A 164 25.21 -9.76 0.97
N ASN A 165 24.40 -10.82 1.11
CA ASN A 165 24.93 -12.17 1.27
C ASN A 165 25.59 -12.66 -0.03
N ASP A 166 26.85 -13.10 0.06
CA ASP A 166 27.63 -13.61 -1.08
C ASP A 166 26.89 -14.70 -1.90
N ARG A 167 26.04 -15.50 -1.26
CA ARG A 167 25.27 -16.56 -1.93
C ARG A 167 24.16 -16.04 -2.83
N LEU A 168 23.73 -14.79 -2.67
CA LEU A 168 22.79 -14.14 -3.57
C LEU A 168 23.41 -13.85 -4.94
N ARG A 169 24.75 -13.86 -5.07
CA ARG A 169 25.46 -13.63 -6.35
C ARG A 169 25.00 -12.35 -7.06
N GLY A 170 24.84 -11.27 -6.30
CA GLY A 170 24.38 -9.97 -6.79
C GLY A 170 22.87 -9.85 -7.05
N GLN A 171 22.08 -10.88 -6.72
CA GLN A 171 20.62 -10.79 -6.73
C GLN A 171 20.10 -10.12 -5.44
N LEU A 172 18.92 -9.51 -5.53
CA LEU A 172 18.24 -8.98 -4.34
C LEU A 172 17.73 -10.10 -3.45
N SER A 173 17.89 -9.93 -2.14
CA SER A 173 17.24 -10.75 -1.12
C SER A 173 15.71 -10.65 -1.19
N ALA A 174 15.00 -11.61 -0.57
CA ALA A 174 13.55 -11.54 -0.44
C ALA A 174 13.10 -10.25 0.28
N SER A 175 13.83 -9.87 1.33
CA SER A 175 13.63 -8.61 2.05
C SER A 175 13.74 -7.40 1.11
N GLU A 176 14.84 -7.26 0.35
CA GLU A 176 15.04 -6.12 -0.54
C GLU A 176 13.97 -6.02 -1.64
N ARG A 177 13.52 -7.17 -2.16
CA ARG A 177 12.43 -7.21 -3.15
C ARG A 177 11.13 -6.71 -2.54
N VAL A 178 10.78 -7.16 -1.34
CA VAL A 178 9.57 -6.71 -0.62
C VAL A 178 9.68 -5.22 -0.28
N VAL A 179 10.82 -4.76 0.23
CA VAL A 179 11.07 -3.33 0.52
C VAL A 179 10.92 -2.47 -0.74
N THR A 180 11.38 -2.95 -1.89
CA THR A 180 11.21 -2.24 -3.17
C THR A 180 9.74 -2.10 -3.55
N ALA A 181 8.95 -3.16 -3.41
CA ALA A 181 7.50 -3.10 -3.67
C ALA A 181 6.77 -2.18 -2.67
N LEU A 182 7.14 -2.25 -1.38
CA LEU A 182 6.59 -1.37 -0.34
C LEU A 182 6.90 0.11 -0.58
N ARG A 183 8.06 0.44 -1.20
CA ARG A 183 8.35 1.81 -1.63
C ARG A 183 7.42 2.30 -2.74
N GLY A 184 6.96 1.40 -3.61
CA GLY A 184 5.91 1.70 -4.58
C GLY A 184 4.59 2.07 -3.89
N LEU A 185 4.19 1.27 -2.90
CA LEU A 185 3.03 1.56 -2.05
C LEU A 185 3.17 2.88 -1.28
N ASP A 186 4.33 3.13 -0.66
CA ASP A 186 4.60 4.41 0.02
C ASP A 186 4.50 5.60 -0.94
N GLY A 187 4.95 5.45 -2.18
CA GLY A 187 4.84 6.48 -3.21
C GLY A 187 3.38 6.79 -3.58
N ALA A 188 2.58 5.77 -3.83
CA ALA A 188 1.15 5.92 -4.10
C ALA A 188 0.40 6.54 -2.91
N ALA A 189 0.69 6.06 -1.69
CA ALA A 189 0.13 6.60 -0.46
C ALA A 189 0.52 8.06 -0.23
N GLN A 190 1.77 8.44 -0.51
CA GLN A 190 2.23 9.82 -0.40
C GLN A 190 1.54 10.73 -1.43
N ALA A 191 1.30 10.25 -2.64
CA ALA A 191 0.56 11.00 -3.66
C ALA A 191 -0.89 11.29 -3.20
N LEU A 192 -1.58 10.27 -2.66
CA LEU A 192 -2.91 10.42 -2.08
C LEU A 192 -2.91 11.37 -0.88
N SER A 193 -2.01 11.19 0.08
CA SER A 193 -1.87 12.03 1.27
C SER A 193 -1.69 13.51 0.96
N ARG A 194 -0.93 13.84 -0.09
CA ARG A 194 -0.75 15.23 -0.54
C ARG A 194 -1.99 15.81 -1.20
N GLN A 195 -2.79 14.98 -1.85
CA GLN A 195 -3.92 15.42 -2.67
C GLN A 195 -5.20 15.62 -1.85
N ILE A 196 -5.39 14.88 -0.75
CA ILE A 196 -6.53 15.04 0.16
C ILE A 196 -6.70 16.49 0.64
N PRO A 197 -5.73 17.10 1.36
CA PRO A 197 -5.88 18.46 1.87
C PRO A 197 -6.01 19.48 0.73
N ARG A 198 -5.33 19.24 -0.40
CA ARG A 198 -5.44 20.10 -1.58
C ARG A 198 -6.87 20.14 -2.12
N ASN A 199 -7.55 18.99 -2.23
CA ASN A 199 -8.95 18.99 -2.65
C ASN A 199 -9.91 19.54 -1.61
N ALA A 200 -9.67 19.29 -0.32
CA ALA A 200 -10.45 19.91 0.74
C ALA A 200 -10.44 21.45 0.61
N THR A 201 -9.28 22.05 0.30
CA THR A 201 -9.20 23.50 0.05
C THR A 201 -9.96 23.96 -1.20
N TYR A 202 -9.93 23.17 -2.28
CA TYR A 202 -10.70 23.49 -3.49
C TYR A 202 -12.20 23.40 -3.26
N GLU A 203 -12.67 22.34 -2.61
CA GLU A 203 -14.08 22.14 -2.27
C GLU A 203 -14.60 23.22 -1.32
N ALA A 204 -13.78 23.64 -0.36
CA ALA A 204 -14.12 24.77 0.51
C ALA A 204 -14.23 26.09 -0.28
N ALA A 205 -13.40 26.30 -1.30
CA ALA A 205 -13.48 27.48 -2.16
C ALA A 205 -14.69 27.44 -3.11
N GLU A 206 -15.02 26.26 -3.64
CA GLU A 206 -16.22 25.99 -4.44
C GLU A 206 -17.48 26.32 -3.63
N ARG A 207 -17.59 25.78 -2.41
CA ARG A 207 -18.70 26.06 -1.49
C ARG A 207 -18.90 27.55 -1.23
N ARG A 208 -17.82 28.28 -0.93
CA ARG A 208 -17.89 29.74 -0.71
C ARG A 208 -18.34 30.51 -1.95
N ARG A 209 -18.06 30.00 -3.16
CA ARG A 209 -18.54 30.61 -4.41
C ARG A 209 -20.03 30.36 -4.57
N ASP A 210 -20.49 29.13 -4.34
CA ASP A 210 -21.89 28.74 -4.42
C ASP A 210 -22.75 29.53 -3.42
N GLU A 211 -22.27 29.69 -2.19
CA GLU A 211 -22.93 30.49 -1.14
C GLU A 211 -23.09 31.95 -1.55
N ARG A 212 -22.04 32.57 -2.10
CA ARG A 212 -22.11 33.96 -2.59
C ARG A 212 -23.04 34.11 -3.79
N GLN A 213 -23.07 33.11 -4.67
CA GLN A 213 -23.96 33.13 -5.82
C GLN A 213 -25.41 33.03 -5.38
N ALA A 214 -25.71 32.11 -4.46
CA ALA A 214 -27.05 31.96 -3.89
C ALA A 214 -27.50 33.22 -3.12
N GLU A 215 -26.59 33.90 -2.42
CA GLU A 215 -26.89 35.17 -1.75
C GLU A 215 -27.24 36.29 -2.75
N ARG A 216 -26.49 36.40 -3.86
CA ARG A 216 -26.78 37.35 -4.94
C ARG A 216 -28.14 37.08 -5.58
N GLU A 217 -28.42 35.82 -5.91
CA GLU A 217 -29.70 35.41 -6.50
C GLU A 217 -30.87 35.72 -5.56
N ARG A 218 -30.71 35.53 -4.25
CA ARG A 218 -31.72 35.92 -3.25
C ARG A 218 -31.93 37.42 -3.17
N ALA A 219 -30.85 38.21 -3.21
CA ALA A 219 -30.91 39.67 -3.20
C ALA A 219 -31.56 40.22 -4.47
N GLU A 220 -31.23 39.66 -5.64
CA GLU A 220 -31.84 40.01 -6.92
C GLU A 220 -33.34 39.65 -6.94
N ALA A 221 -33.70 38.46 -6.46
CA ALA A 221 -35.10 38.07 -6.35
C ALA A 221 -35.90 38.96 -5.37
N ALA A 222 -35.29 39.39 -4.26
CA ALA A 222 -35.91 40.33 -3.34
C ALA A 222 -36.12 41.72 -3.97
N ALA A 223 -35.09 42.25 -4.65
CA ALA A 223 -35.18 43.52 -5.35
C ALA A 223 -36.22 43.50 -6.50
N GLN A 224 -36.32 42.38 -7.23
CA GLN A 224 -37.36 42.20 -8.25
C GLN A 224 -38.77 42.20 -7.66
N ARG A 225 -38.98 41.55 -6.51
CA ARG A 225 -40.29 41.56 -5.82
C ARG A 225 -40.65 42.97 -5.36
N GLU A 226 -39.72 43.68 -4.74
CA GLU A 226 -39.93 45.07 -4.31
C GLU A 226 -40.24 46.00 -5.51
N ALA A 227 -39.51 45.86 -6.61
CA ALA A 227 -39.77 46.65 -7.82
C ALA A 227 -41.16 46.39 -8.41
N LEU A 228 -41.63 45.14 -8.40
CA LEU A 228 -42.98 44.79 -8.86
C LEU A 228 -44.07 45.34 -7.94
N GLU A 229 -43.86 45.31 -6.62
CA GLU A 229 -44.76 45.93 -5.64
C GLU A 229 -44.87 47.44 -5.85
N VAL A 230 -43.75 48.14 -6.08
CA VAL A 230 -43.73 49.59 -6.37
C VAL A 230 -44.45 49.93 -7.67
N LEU A 231 -44.37 49.07 -8.68
CA LEU A 231 -45.05 49.27 -9.97
C LEU A 231 -46.55 48.96 -9.92
N GLY A 232 -47.09 48.55 -8.76
CA GLY A 232 -48.51 48.26 -8.59
C GLY A 232 -48.98 47.01 -9.34
N VAL A 233 -48.05 46.18 -9.80
CA VAL A 233 -48.34 44.89 -10.43
C VAL A 233 -48.41 43.86 -9.30
N ALA A 234 -49.50 43.91 -8.54
CA ALA A 234 -49.83 42.84 -7.59
C ALA A 234 -50.28 41.61 -8.38
N TRP A 235 -49.69 40.45 -8.07
CA TRP A 235 -50.17 39.15 -8.50
C TRP A 235 -51.49 38.79 -7.81
#